data_AF-A0A1H9HZ30-F1
#
_entry.id   AF-A0A1H9HZ30-F1
#
_cell.length_a   1.000
_cell.length_b   1.000
_cell.length_c   1.000
_cell.angle_alpha   90.00
_cell.angle_beta   90.00
_cell.angle_gamma   90.00
#
_symmetry.space_group_name_H-M   'P 1'
#
loop_
_entity.id
_entity.type
_entity.pdbx_description
1 polymer ?
#
loop_
_entity_poly.entity_id
_entity_poly.type
_entity_poly.pdbx_seq_one_letter_code
_entity_poly.pdbx_strand_id
1 'polypeptide(L)'
;MVLTSTIFYASFDGVMADPAPETIPVRQGDSANIIRLRWWTKSSKVDRIHIRCNLIQETCTALDKASIGLPYPTQVHLFHDKTEASDGIRSRQREV
;
A
#
# COMPACT_ATOMS: atom_id res chain seq x y z
N MET A 1 7.69 7.22 -9.39
CA MET A 1 8.34 5.93 -9.10
C MET A 1 7.54 4.85 -9.80
N VAL A 2 7.98 4.44 -10.98
CA VAL A 2 7.22 3.53 -11.84
C VAL A 2 7.47 2.11 -11.34
N LEU A 3 6.51 1.54 -10.61
CA LEU A 3 6.48 0.11 -10.28
C LEU A 3 6.09 -0.67 -11.55
N THR A 4 6.84 -0.50 -12.63
CA THR A 4 6.61 -1.22 -13.89
C THR A 4 7.25 -2.59 -13.81
N SER A 5 6.38 -3.60 -13.67
CA SER A 5 6.47 -4.95 -14.24
C SER A 5 7.61 -5.89 -13.84
N THR A 6 8.76 -5.42 -13.36
CA THR A 6 9.93 -6.29 -13.18
C THR A 6 9.83 -7.19 -11.94
N ILE A 7 9.08 -6.80 -10.90
CA ILE A 7 9.01 -7.56 -9.64
C ILE A 7 8.13 -8.82 -9.78
N PHE A 8 7.21 -8.86 -10.76
CA PHE A 8 6.17 -9.89 -10.84
C PHE A 8 6.37 -10.96 -11.93
N TYR A 9 7.54 -11.04 -12.56
CA TYR A 9 7.89 -12.16 -13.44
C TYR A 9 8.42 -13.39 -12.67
N ALA A 10 8.14 -13.49 -11.37
CA ALA A 10 8.36 -14.71 -10.61
C ALA A 10 7.26 -15.70 -11.02
N SER A 11 7.63 -16.69 -11.85
CA SER A 11 6.74 -17.79 -12.25
C SER A 11 6.24 -18.51 -11.00
N PHE A 12 5.01 -18.22 -10.61
CA PHE A 12 4.39 -18.75 -9.39
C PHE A 12 3.66 -20.06 -9.70
N ASP A 13 3.91 -21.10 -8.90
CA ASP A 13 3.24 -22.38 -9.08
C ASP A 13 1.72 -22.21 -8.91
N GLY A 14 0.95 -22.62 -9.92
CA GLY A 14 -0.51 -22.45 -9.98
C GLY A 14 -1.04 -21.11 -10.51
N VAL A 15 -0.18 -20.15 -10.88
CA VAL A 15 -0.59 -18.90 -11.56
C VAL A 15 -0.38 -19.02 -13.06
N MET A 16 -1.38 -18.60 -13.84
CA MET A 16 -1.32 -18.65 -15.30
C MET A 16 -0.40 -17.56 -15.86
N ALA A 17 0.41 -17.93 -16.85
CA ALA A 17 1.24 -16.98 -17.60
C ALA A 17 0.47 -16.26 -18.71
N ASP A 18 -0.64 -16.85 -19.18
CA ASP A 18 -1.53 -16.26 -20.17
C ASP A 18 -3.00 -16.53 -19.78
N PRO A 19 -3.81 -15.51 -19.42
CA PRO A 19 -3.42 -14.09 -19.29
C PRO A 19 -2.42 -13.86 -18.16
N ALA A 20 -1.43 -12.99 -18.42
CA ALA A 20 -0.34 -12.70 -17.48
C ALA A 20 -0.83 -11.91 -16.27
N PRO A 21 -0.25 -12.11 -15.06
CA PRO A 21 -0.58 -11.31 -13.89
C PRO A 21 -0.30 -9.82 -14.09
N GLU A 22 -1.14 -8.99 -13.49
CA GLU A 22 -1.09 -7.54 -13.65
C GLU A 22 -1.07 -6.82 -12.31
N THR A 23 -0.30 -5.74 -12.24
CA THR A 23 -0.32 -4.78 -11.13
C THR A 23 -0.92 -3.47 -11.60
N ILE A 24 -2.00 -3.06 -10.96
CA ILE A 24 -2.79 -1.90 -11.36
C ILE A 24 -2.76 -0.88 -10.22
N PRO A 25 -2.10 0.28 -10.38
CA PRO A 25 -2.24 1.37 -9.41
C PRO A 25 -3.67 1.89 -9.47
N VAL A 26 -4.40 1.77 -8.35
CA VAL A 26 -5.83 2.12 -8.30
C VAL A 26 -6.00 3.58 -7.90
N ARG A 27 -5.37 3.97 -6.80
CA ARG A 27 -5.50 5.31 -6.23
C ARG A 27 -4.43 5.57 -5.18
N GLN A 28 -4.13 6.84 -4.96
CA GLN A 28 -3.48 7.31 -3.74
C GLN A 28 -4.57 7.46 -2.66
N GLY A 29 -4.45 6.71 -1.57
CA GLY A 29 -5.30 6.83 -0.39
C GLY A 29 -4.70 7.79 0.64
N ASP A 30 -5.39 7.92 1.78
CA ASP A 30 -5.07 8.94 2.79
C ASP A 30 -3.68 8.77 3.42
N SER A 31 -3.18 7.54 3.51
CA SER A 31 -1.85 7.23 4.05
C SER A 31 -1.08 6.18 3.25
N ALA A 32 -1.60 5.75 2.10
CA ALA A 32 -1.03 4.64 1.34
C ALA A 32 -1.36 4.73 -0.15
N ASN A 33 -0.44 4.27 -1.02
CA ASN A 33 -0.75 4.00 -2.41
C ASN A 33 -1.43 2.63 -2.52
N ILE A 34 -2.63 2.60 -3.09
CA ILE A 34 -3.40 1.37 -3.25
C ILE A 34 -3.09 0.78 -4.63
N ILE A 35 -2.42 -0.36 -4.61
CA ILE A 35 -2.06 -1.13 -5.81
C ILE A 35 -2.82 -2.44 -5.77
N ARG A 36 -3.52 -2.76 -6.85
CA ARG A 36 -4.26 -4.00 -7.01
C ARG A 36 -3.43 -4.98 -7.82
N LEU A 37 -3.27 -6.18 -7.26
CA LEU A 37 -2.68 -7.30 -7.96
C LEU A 37 -3.79 -8.20 -8.50
N ARG A 38 -3.76 -8.50 -9.80
CA ARG A 38 -4.72 -9.36 -10.50
C ARG A 38 -3.98 -10.54 -11.12
N TRP A 39 -4.50 -11.74 -10.91
CA TRP A 39 -3.93 -12.97 -11.43
C TRP A 39 -5.01 -13.99 -11.75
N TRP A 40 -4.65 -15.01 -12.52
CA TRP A 40 -5.53 -16.09 -12.96
C TRP A 40 -4.96 -17.44 -12.52
N THR A 41 -5.84 -18.38 -12.18
CA THR A 41 -5.47 -19.75 -11.76
C THR A 41 -6.53 -20.73 -12.23
N LYS A 42 -6.10 -21.95 -12.59
CA LYS A 42 -6.98 -23.03 -13.07
C LYS A 42 -7.58 -23.88 -11.93
N SER A 43 -7.16 -23.66 -10.68
CA SER A 43 -7.29 -24.64 -9.61
C SER A 43 -8.59 -24.55 -8.77
N SER A 44 -8.84 -25.58 -7.98
CA SER A 44 -10.01 -25.72 -7.09
C SER A 44 -10.08 -24.59 -6.04
N LYS A 45 -11.22 -24.41 -5.35
CA LYS A 45 -11.38 -23.36 -4.32
C LYS A 45 -10.33 -23.41 -3.21
N VAL A 46 -9.87 -24.61 -2.83
CA VAL A 46 -8.88 -24.78 -1.74
C VAL A 46 -7.49 -24.33 -2.19
N ASP A 47 -7.06 -24.76 -3.38
CA ASP A 47 -5.78 -24.36 -3.97
C ASP A 47 -5.68 -22.84 -4.16
N ARG A 48 -6.80 -22.20 -4.50
CA ARG A 48 -6.86 -20.73 -4.65
C ARG A 48 -6.49 -19.99 -3.36
N ILE A 49 -6.80 -20.54 -2.19
CA ILE A 49 -6.45 -19.92 -0.91
C ILE A 49 -4.95 -20.07 -0.65
N HIS A 50 -4.39 -21.26 -0.86
CA HIS A 50 -2.95 -21.50 -0.70
C HIS A 50 -2.12 -20.64 -1.66
N ILE A 51 -2.50 -20.59 -2.93
CA ILE A 51 -1.85 -19.74 -3.94
C ILE A 51 -1.91 -18.26 -3.51
N ARG A 52 -3.07 -17.79 -3.01
CA ARG A 52 -3.20 -16.41 -2.51
C ARG A 52 -2.27 -16.14 -1.33
N CYS A 53 -2.22 -17.04 -0.34
CA CYS A 53 -1.36 -16.85 0.83
C CYS A 53 0.11 -16.74 0.42
N ASN A 54 0.58 -17.67 -0.42
CA ASN A 54 1.96 -17.67 -0.90
C ASN A 54 2.27 -16.39 -1.70
N LEU A 55 1.35 -15.96 -2.56
CA LEU A 55 1.51 -14.78 -3.38
C LEU A 55 1.55 -13.48 -2.54
N ILE A 56 0.75 -13.38 -1.47
CA ILE A 56 0.84 -12.27 -0.51
C ILE A 56 2.19 -12.28 0.21
N GLN A 57 2.63 -13.45 0.70
CA GLN A 57 3.89 -13.59 1.43
C GLN A 57 5.10 -13.20 0.58
N GLU A 58 5.17 -13.66 -0.67
CA GLU A 58 6.24 -13.30 -1.59
C GLU A 58 6.18 -11.82 -2.00
N THR A 59 4.97 -11.25 -2.12
CA THR A 59 4.82 -9.81 -2.37
C THR A 59 5.40 -8.99 -1.21
N CYS A 60 5.06 -9.33 0.02
CA CYS A 60 5.62 -8.65 1.20
C CYS A 60 7.14 -8.81 1.25
N THR A 61 7.64 -10.03 1.02
CA THR A 61 9.09 -10.31 1.00
C THR A 61 9.82 -9.52 -0.08
N ALA A 62 9.22 -9.38 -1.27
CA ALA A 62 9.78 -8.58 -2.36
C ALA A 62 9.76 -7.07 -2.04
N LEU A 63 8.70 -6.57 -1.40
CA LEU A 63 8.62 -5.18 -0.93
C LEU A 63 9.67 -4.88 0.14
N ASP A 64 9.85 -5.80 1.10
CA ASP A 64 10.88 -5.69 2.14
C ASP A 64 12.29 -5.64 1.52
N LYS A 65 12.59 -6.52 0.56
CA LYS A 65 13.85 -6.51 -0.20
C LYS A 65 14.05 -5.22 -0.99
N ALA A 66 12.98 -4.64 -1.52
CA ALA A 66 13.00 -3.36 -2.22
C ALA A 66 13.07 -2.15 -1.27
N SER A 67 13.14 -2.37 0.05
CA SER A 67 13.08 -1.32 1.08
C SER A 67 11.80 -0.47 1.02
N ILE A 68 10.72 -1.05 0.49
CA ILE A 68 9.39 -0.42 0.43
C ILE A 68 8.60 -0.93 1.64
N GLY A 69 8.59 -0.14 2.71
CA GLY A 69 7.83 -0.47 3.92
C GLY A 69 6.33 -0.44 3.68
N LEU A 70 5.60 -1.31 4.37
CA LEU A 70 4.14 -1.26 4.39
C LEU A 70 3.68 0.01 5.11
N PRO A 71 2.84 0.85 4.48
CA PRO A 71 2.39 2.09 5.08
C PRO A 71 1.42 1.82 6.24
N TYR A 72 1.68 2.45 7.38
CA TYR A 72 0.73 2.55 8.49
C TYR A 72 -0.12 3.83 8.35
N PRO A 73 -1.32 3.89 8.97
CA PRO A 73 -2.09 5.12 9.06
C PRO A 73 -1.19 6.25 9.59
N THR A 74 -1.03 7.30 8.80
CA THR A 74 -0.14 8.42 9.12
C THR A 74 -0.99 9.62 9.44
N GLN A 75 -0.78 10.22 10.61
CA GLN A 75 -1.51 11.39 11.08
C GLN A 75 -0.53 12.47 11.50
N VAL A 76 -0.75 13.69 11.02
CA VAL A 76 -0.02 14.87 11.48
C VAL A 76 -0.84 15.52 12.59
N HIS A 77 -0.32 15.46 13.81
CA HIS A 77 -0.91 16.13 14.95
C HIS A 77 -0.27 17.51 15.10
N LEU A 78 -1.07 18.56 14.86
CA LEU A 78 -0.66 19.93 15.12
C LEU A 78 -1.05 20.28 16.55
N PHE A 79 -0.06 20.34 17.43
CA PHE A 79 -0.25 20.78 18.79
C PHE A 79 -0.17 22.30 18.84
N HIS A 80 -1.20 22.91 19.42
CA HIS A 80 -1.27 24.34 19.69
C HIS A 80 -1.38 24.53 21.19
N ASP A 81 -0.47 25.32 21.76
CA ASP A 81 -0.57 25.73 23.15
C ASP A 81 -1.60 26.87 23.27
N LYS A 82 -2.71 26.59 23.94
CA LYS A 82 -3.80 27.53 24.20
C LYS A 82 -3.79 28.11 25.62
N THR A 83 -2.69 27.95 26.35
CA THR A 83 -2.58 28.48 27.72
C THR A 83 -1.98 29.90 27.79
N GLU A 84 -1.65 30.50 26.64
CA GLU A 84 -1.10 31.86 26.60
C GLU A 84 -2.13 32.92 27.03
N ALA A 85 -1.67 33.95 27.74
CA ALA A 85 -2.52 35.06 28.21
C ALA A 85 -3.20 35.87 27.09
N SER A 86 -2.76 35.70 25.84
CA SER A 86 -3.36 36.28 24.64
C SER A 86 -4.33 35.36 23.91
N ASP A 87 -4.57 34.15 24.40
CA ASP A 87 -5.55 33.23 23.80
C ASP A 87 -6.96 33.84 23.86
N GLY A 88 -7.64 33.87 22.71
CA GLY A 88 -8.90 34.59 22.51
C GLY A 88 -8.77 36.04 22.03
N ILE A 89 -7.56 36.62 21.98
CA ILE A 89 -7.31 37.94 21.38
C ILE A 89 -6.99 37.79 19.89
N ARG A 90 -8.04 37.79 19.06
CA ARG A 90 -7.96 37.61 17.59
C ARG A 90 -6.94 38.52 16.89
N SER A 91 -6.66 39.71 17.41
CA SER A 91 -5.71 40.66 16.80
C SER A 91 -4.24 40.34 17.02
N ARG A 92 -3.91 39.41 17.94
CA ARG A 92 -2.54 39.01 18.28
C ARG A 92 -2.22 37.55 17.95
N GLN A 93 -3.21 36.78 17.53
CA GLN A 93 -3.01 35.37 17.17
C GLN A 93 -2.43 35.26 15.76
N ARG A 94 -1.43 34.37 15.62
CA ARG A 94 -0.72 34.08 14.36
C ARG A 94 -1.35 32.91 13.60
N GLU A 95 -2.59 32.57 13.93
CA GLU A 95 -3.41 31.55 13.27
C GLU A 95 -4.50 32.30 12.49
N VAL A 96 -4.27 32.44 11.19
CA VAL A 96 -5.30 32.75 10.20
C VAL A 96 -5.63 31.50 9.43
#